data_AF-A0A7V8YHS2-F1
#
_entry.id   AF-A0A7V8YHS2-F1
#
_cell.length_a   1.000
_cell.length_b   1.000
_cell.length_c   1.000
_cell.angle_alpha   90.00
_cell.angle_beta   90.00
_cell.angle_gamma   90.00
#
_symmetry.space_group_name_H-M   'P 1'
#
loop_
_entity.id
_entity.type
_entity.pdbx_description
1 polymer ?
#
loop_
_entity_poly.entity_id
_entity_poly.type
_entity_poly.pdbx_seq_one_letter_code
_entity_poly.pdbx_strand_id
1 'polypeptide(L)' 'GGHRRYSRYQLRMAARVRDLVDQGTAMDAACRIVILEDQLAEAQRLNAQMQSHNRSE' A
#
# COMPACT_ATOMS: atom_id res chain seq x y z
N GLY A 1 -13.00 27.16 -0.06
CA GLY A 1 -12.10 26.31 0.74
C GLY A 1 -11.78 25.06 -0.06
N GLY A 2 -10.52 24.90 -0.47
CA GLY A 2 -10.10 23.92 -1.49
C GLY A 2 -9.19 22.81 -0.96
N HIS A 3 -9.36 22.38 0.30
CA HIS A 3 -8.56 21.28 0.83
C HIS A 3 -8.98 19.97 0.15
N ARG A 4 -8.03 19.32 -0.56
CA ARG A 4 -8.23 17.95 -1.04
C ARG A 4 -8.51 17.05 0.14
N ARG A 5 -9.62 16.32 0.07
CA ARG A 5 -10.00 15.34 1.10
C ARG A 5 -9.24 14.06 0.80
N TYR A 6 -8.29 13.74 1.65
CA TYR A 6 -7.57 12.48 1.59
C TYR A 6 -8.23 11.46 2.51
N SER A 7 -8.34 10.22 2.05
CA SER A 7 -8.77 9.12 2.91
C SER A 7 -7.70 8.82 3.96
N ARG A 8 -8.08 8.19 5.08
CA ARG A 8 -7.11 7.70 6.08
C ARG A 8 -6.07 6.78 5.47
N TYR A 9 -6.45 6.02 4.45
CA TYR A 9 -5.56 5.14 3.71
C TYR A 9 -4.50 5.94 2.92
N GLN A 10 -4.91 6.99 2.19
CA GLN A 10 -3.97 7.87 1.49
C GLN A 10 -2.99 8.56 2.45
N LEU A 11 -3.46 8.97 3.63
CA LEU A 11 -2.58 9.54 4.66
C LEU A 11 -1.57 8.51 5.19
N ARG A 12 -1.96 7.24 5.36
CA ARG A 12 -1.03 6.17 5.75
C ARG A 12 0.03 5.91 4.68
N MET A 13 -0.37 5.85 3.41
CA MET A 13 0.59 5.71 2.30
C MET A 13 1.57 6.87 2.28
N ALA A 14 1.07 8.11 2.42
CA ALA A 14 1.91 9.30 2.43
C ALA A 14 2.91 9.31 3.61
N ALA A 15 2.49 8.87 4.79
CA ALA A 15 3.37 8.71 5.95
C ALA A 15 4.48 7.67 5.67
N ARG A 16 4.13 6.52 5.09
CA ARG A 16 5.10 5.49 4.71
C ARG A 16 6.11 5.98 3.67
N VAL A 17 5.66 6.72 2.65
CA VAL A 17 6.55 7.35 1.66
C VAL A 17 7.52 8.30 2.35
N ARG A 18 7.02 9.11 3.30
CA ARG A 18 7.85 10.04 4.07
C ARG A 18 8.93 9.31 4.87
N ASP A 19 8.58 8.23 5.57
CA ASP A 19 9.54 7.45 6.34
C ASP A 19 10.68 6.89 5.46
N LEU A 20 10.37 6.42 4.24
CA LEU A 20 11.38 5.93 3.29
C LEU A 20 12.28 7.04 2.76
N VAL A 21 11.70 8.22 2.48
CA VAL A 21 12.46 9.39 2.05
C VAL A 21 13.39 9.88 3.15
N ASP A 22 12.91 9.91 4.39
CA ASP A 22 13.71 10.31 5.56
C ASP A 22 14.87 9.31 5.81
N GLN A 23 14.74 8.06 5.37
CA GLN A 23 15.82 7.05 5.35
C GLN A 23 16.79 7.19 4.16
N GLY A 24 16.60 8.17 3.28
CA GLY A 24 17.46 8.42 2.12
C GLY A 24 17.00 7.77 0.81
N THR A 25 15.78 7.23 0.77
CA THR A 25 15.20 6.70 -0.49
C THR A 25 14.77 7.86 -1.38
N ALA A 26 15.12 7.81 -2.67
CA ALA A 26 14.63 8.79 -3.63
C ALA A 26 13.08 8.79 -3.70
N MET A 27 12.46 9.96 -3.85
CA MET A 27 11.00 10.11 -3.82
C MET A 27 10.27 9.17 -4.78
N ASP A 28 10.75 9.06 -6.02
CA ASP A 28 10.14 8.18 -7.03
C ASP A 28 10.24 6.71 -6.64
N ALA A 29 11.39 6.30 -6.07
CA ALA A 29 11.59 4.94 -5.58
C ALA A 29 10.69 4.67 -4.36
N ALA A 30 10.60 5.60 -3.40
CA ALA A 30 9.74 5.47 -2.23
C ALA A 30 8.26 5.34 -2.64
N CYS A 31 7.78 6.17 -3.55
CA CYS A 31 6.41 6.07 -4.09
C CYS A 31 6.17 4.70 -4.73
N ARG A 32 7.12 4.22 -5.55
CA ARG A 32 7.01 2.93 -6.23
C ARG A 32 7.01 1.75 -5.25
N ILE A 33 7.85 1.80 -4.21
CA ILE A 33 7.89 0.80 -3.16
C ILE A 33 6.53 0.69 -2.46
N VAL A 34 5.97 1.81 -1.99
CA VAL A 34 4.70 1.79 -1.24
C VAL A 34 3.53 1.28 -2.07
N ILE A 35 3.48 1.63 -3.36
CA ILE A 35 2.45 1.10 -4.27
C ILE A 35 2.60 -0.41 -4.44
N LEU A 36 3.83 -0.92 -4.62
CA LEU A 36 4.07 -2.35 -4.77
C LEU A 36 3.77 -3.13 -3.48
N GLU A 37 4.09 -2.57 -2.32
CA GLU A 37 3.72 -3.15 -1.01
C GLU A 37 2.20 -3.31 -0.89
N ASP A 38 1.44 -2.30 -1.32
CA ASP A 38 -0.03 -2.35 -1.29
C ASP A 38 -0.60 -3.40 -2.25
N GLN A 39 -0.11 -3.42 -3.49
CA GLN A 39 -0.51 -4.42 -4.49
C GLN A 39 -0.18 -5.85 -4.03
N LEU A 40 0.99 -6.04 -3.40
CA LEU A 40 1.37 -7.34 -2.84
C LEU A 40 0.42 -7.75 -1.72
N ALA A 41 0.08 -6.84 -0.81
CA ALA A 41 -0.85 -7.11 0.28
C ALA A 41 -2.27 -7.42 -0.22
N GLU A 42 -2.71 -6.81 -1.32
CA GLU A 42 -3.97 -7.15 -1.98
C GLU A 42 -3.92 -8.54 -2.63
N ALA A 43 -2.88 -8.83 -3.42
CA ALA A 43 -2.71 -10.13 -4.06
C ALA A 43 -2.65 -11.28 -3.04
N GLN A 44 -1.94 -11.08 -1.92
CA GLN A 44 -1.88 -12.05 -0.82
C GLN A 44 -3.26 -12.31 -0.19
N ARG A 45 -4.06 -11.26 0.02
CA ARG A 45 -5.44 -11.40 0.54
C ARG A 45 -6.33 -12.19 -0.42
N LEU A 46 -6.27 -11.89 -1.71
CA LEU A 46 -7.03 -12.63 -2.74
C LEU A 46 -6.59 -14.09 -2.81
N ASN A 47 -5.29 -14.37 -2.78
CA ASN A 47 -4.77 -15.73 -2.78
C ASN A 47 -5.22 -16.52 -1.55
N ALA A 48 -5.19 -15.91 -0.37
CA ALA A 48 -5.68 -16.55 0.85
C ALA A 48 -7.18 -16.88 0.78
N GLN A 49 -7.99 -15.97 0.22
CA GLN A 49 -9.43 -16.19 0.01
C GLN A 49 -9.67 -17.35 -0.96
N MET A 50 -8.98 -17.37 -2.12
CA MET A 50 -9.10 -18.45 -3.09
C MET A 50 -8.65 -19.80 -2.51
N GLN A 51 -7.56 -19.84 -1.74
CA GLN A 51 -7.11 -21.06 -1.07
C GLN A 51 -8.10 -21.54 -0.01
N SER A 52 -8.74 -20.62 0.72
CA SER A 52 -9.78 -20.98 1.70
C SER A 52 -11.02 -21.56 1.02
N HIS A 53 -11.43 -20.99 -0.12
CA HIS A 53 -12.56 -21.49 -0.90
C HIS A 53 -12.27 -22.88 -1.45
N ASN A 54 -11.11 -23.06 -2.10
CA ASN A 54 -10.69 -24.34 -2.68
C ASN A 54 -10.42 -25.45 -1.64
N ARG A 55 -10.22 -25.10 -0.36
CA ARG A 55 -10.08 -26.08 0.74
C ARG A 55 -11.43 -26.47 1.35
N SER A 56 -12.47 -25.68 1.08
CA SER A 56 -13.83 -25.92 1.58
C SER A 56 -14.69 -26.75 0.61
N GLU A 57 -14.18 -27.00 -0.59
CA GLU A 57 -14.67 -27.97 -1.58
C GLU A 57 -13.95 -29.32 -1.43
#